data_AF-A0A0R3X486-F1
#
_entry.id   AF-A0A0R3X486-F1
#
_cell.length_a   1.000
_cell.length_b   1.000
_cell.length_c   1.000
_cell.angle_alpha   90.00
_cell.angle_beta   90.00
_cell.angle_gamma   90.00
#
_symmetry.space_group_name_H-M   'P 1'
#
loop_
_entity.id
_entity.type
_entity.pdbx_description
1 polymer ?
#
loop_
_entity_poly.entity_id
_entity_poly.type
_entity_poly.pdbx_seq_one_letter_code
_entity_poly.pdbx_strand_id
1 'polypeptide(L)' 'MNPESVLRAGKLFQTSYGGDGVDFIDQLNYQYTGGLMVIFIAIIGVRQYVGKPPSLLLSTFLDLHLAWLFYL' A
#
# COMPACT_ATOMS: atom_id res chain seq x y z
N MET A 1 -28.15 2.48 -7.85
CA MET A 1 -27.39 2.33 -6.59
C MET A 1 -28.33 2.68 -5.44
N ASN A 2 -28.44 1.80 -4.44
CA ASN A 2 -29.30 2.05 -3.28
C ASN A 2 -28.56 2.98 -2.29
N PRO A 3 -29.10 4.16 -1.96
CA PRO A 3 -28.43 5.14 -1.10
C PRO A 3 -28.08 4.56 0.28
N GLU A 4 -28.85 3.60 0.80
CA GLU A 4 -28.58 2.97 2.09
C GLU A 4 -27.32 2.10 2.08
N SER A 5 -27.04 1.44 0.95
CA SER A 5 -25.84 0.60 0.79
C SER A 5 -24.57 1.44 0.76
N VAL A 6 -24.64 2.63 0.14
CA VAL A 6 -23.52 3.58 0.07
C VAL A 6 -23.25 4.19 1.45
N LEU A 7 -24.31 4.55 2.18
CA LEU A 7 -24.22 5.07 3.55
C LEU A 7 -23.67 4.02 4.53
N ARG A 8 -24.14 2.77 4.45
CA ARG A 8 -23.62 1.67 5.28
C ARG A 8 -22.18 1.30 4.94
N ALA A 9 -21.80 1.32 3.66
CA ALA A 9 -20.41 1.11 3.25
C ALA A 9 -19.51 2.22 3.81
N GLY A 10 -19.91 3.49 3.71
CA GLY A 10 -19.19 4.61 4.32
C GLY A 10 -19.05 4.48 5.83
N LYS A 11 -20.08 3.98 6.52
CA LYS A 11 -20.05 3.73 7.97
C LYS A 11 -19.16 2.55 8.38
N LEU A 12 -18.97 1.57 7.49
CA LEU A 12 -18.07 0.43 7.71
C LEU A 12 -16.59 0.81 7.57
N PHE A 13 -16.29 1.83 6.77
CA PHE A 13 -14.95 2.42 6.66
C PHE A 13 -14.68 3.53 7.68
N GLN A 14 -15.70 3.99 8.42
CA GLN A 14 -15.48 4.82 9.60
C GLN A 14 -14.97 3.94 10.74
N THR A 15 -13.65 3.95 10.95
CA THR A 15 -13.10 3.48 12.22
C THR A 15 -13.66 4.37 13.33
N SER A 16 -14.42 3.79 14.25
CA SER A 16 -14.98 4.50 15.39
C SER A 16 -13.87 4.71 16.40
N TYR A 17 -13.19 5.85 16.34
CA TYR A 17 -12.39 6.36 17.45
C TYR A 17 -12.88 7.77 17.75
N GLY A 18 -13.42 7.97 18.94
CA GLY A 18 -14.16 9.18 19.27
C GLY A 18 -14.79 9.01 20.64
N GLY A 19 -13.94 8.81 21.64
CA GLY A 19 -14.30 9.06 23.03
C GLY A 19 -13.94 10.51 23.35
N ASP A 20 -14.73 11.16 24.20
CA ASP A 20 -14.75 12.59 24.60
C ASP A 20 -13.43 13.20 25.15
N GLY A 21 -12.25 12.69 24.82
CA GLY A 21 -10.99 13.21 25.35
C GLY A 21 -9.70 12.69 24.73
N VAL A 22 -9.73 12.09 23.54
CA VAL A 22 -8.50 11.76 22.79
C VAL A 22 -8.22 12.83 21.75
N ASP A 23 -7.09 13.51 21.91
CA ASP A 23 -6.69 14.65 21.09
C ASP A 23 -6.73 14.32 19.60
N PHE A 24 -7.41 15.15 18.83
CA PHE A 24 -7.55 15.04 17.37
C PHE A 24 -6.22 14.74 16.65
N ILE A 25 -5.11 15.22 17.21
CA ILE A 25 -3.74 15.03 16.70
C ILE A 25 -3.29 13.57 16.77
N ASP A 26 -3.62 12.84 17.83
CA ASP A 26 -3.24 11.44 18.00
C ASP A 26 -4.01 10.55 17.03
N GLN A 27 -5.29 10.88 16.81
CA GLN A 27 -6.12 10.20 15.85
C GLN A 27 -5.71 10.47 14.40
N LEU A 28 -5.38 11.73 14.09
CA LEU A 28 -4.89 12.11 12.76
C LEU A 28 -3.60 11.36 12.43
N ASN A 29 -2.66 11.26 13.38
CA ASN A 29 -1.39 10.60 13.13
C ASN A 29 -1.53 9.08 12.94
N TYR A 30 -2.41 8.44 13.71
CA TYR A 30 -2.68 7.00 13.57
C TYR A 30 -3.35 6.67 12.23
N GLN A 31 -4.36 7.45 11.84
CA GLN A 31 -5.04 7.29 10.55
C GLN A 31 -4.15 7.68 9.36
N TYR A 32 -3.31 8.71 9.51
CA TYR A 32 -2.37 9.15 8.49
C TYR A 32 -1.30 8.09 8.22
N THR A 33 -0.70 7.52 9.28
CA THR A 33 0.28 6.44 9.14
C THR A 33 -0.34 5.18 8.53
N GLY A 34 -1.53 4.77 8.98
CA GLY A 34 -2.25 3.63 8.41
C GLY A 34 -2.66 3.85 6.94
N GLY A 35 -3.15 5.06 6.63
CA GLY A 35 -3.54 5.46 5.28
C GLY A 35 -2.34 5.50 4.32
N LEU A 36 -1.20 6.04 4.75
CA LEU A 36 0.03 6.02 3.99
C LEU A 36 0.47 4.59 3.66
N MET A 37 0.43 3.67 4.63
CA MET A 37 0.81 2.27 4.39
C MET A 37 -0.08 1.58 3.34
N VAL A 38 -1.39 1.80 3.40
CA VAL A 38 -2.33 1.26 2.40
C VAL A 38 -2.04 1.83 1.01
N ILE A 39 -1.77 3.14 0.91
CA ILE A 39 -1.40 3.80 -0.34
C ILE A 39 -0.07 3.24 -0.89
N PHE A 40 0.94 3.04 -0.04
CA PHE A 40 2.22 2.44 -0.43
C PHE A 40 2.04 1.03 -0.99
N ILE A 41 1.28 0.18 -0.31
CA ILE A 41 1.00 -1.19 -0.76
C ILE A 41 0.23 -1.18 -2.09
N ALA A 42 -0.74 -0.30 -2.26
CA ALA A 42 -1.49 -0.17 -3.50
C ALA A 42 -0.59 0.30 -4.67
N ILE A 43 0.26 1.29 -4.46
CA ILE A 43 1.20 1.80 -5.48
C ILE A 43 2.20 0.71 -5.90
N ILE A 44 2.79 0.01 -4.91
CA ILE A 44 3.73 -1.08 -5.16
C ILE A 44 3.03 -2.24 -5.88
N GLY A 45 1.83 -2.63 -5.44
CA GLY A 45 1.03 -3.70 -6.05
C GLY A 45 0.64 -3.41 -7.50
N VAL A 46 0.24 -2.18 -7.82
CA VAL A 46 -0.09 -1.77 -9.21
C VAL A 46 1.16 -1.80 -10.10
N ARG A 47 2.30 -1.32 -9.60
CA ARG A 47 3.57 -1.37 -10.34
C ARG A 47 4.06 -2.80 -10.56
N GLN A 48 3.81 -3.71 -9.61
CA GLN A 48 4.14 -5.13 -9.72
C GLN A 48 3.18 -5.91 -10.63
N TYR A 49 1.91 -5.50 -10.73
CA TYR A 49 0.94 -6.11 -11.65
C TYR A 49 1.27 -5.81 -13.12
N VAL A 50 1.80 -4.62 -13.41
CA VAL A 50 2.20 -4.22 -14.78
C VAL A 50 3.66 -4.63 -15.09
N GLY A 51 4.49 -4.85 -14.07
CA GLY A 51 5.93 -5.02 -14.19
C GLY A 51 6.46 -6.40 -13.80
N LYS A 52 6.09 -7.43 -14.57
CA LYS A 52 6.77 -8.74 -14.69
C LYS A 52 6.79 -9.65 -13.44
N PRO A 53 6.61 -10.97 -13.63
CA PRO A 53 6.63 -11.94 -12.53
C PRO A 53 7.99 -11.99 -11.82
N PRO A 54 8.04 -12.40 -10.54
CA PRO A 54 9.27 -12.47 -9.73
C PRO A 54 10.37 -13.37 -10.33
N SER A 55 10.04 -14.22 -11.31
CA SER A 55 11.01 -15.00 -12.08
C SER A 55 11.99 -14.14 -12.89
N LEU A 56 11.66 -12.87 -13.18
CA LEU A 56 12.55 -11.97 -13.90
C LEU A 56 13.52 -11.21 -12.98
N LEU A 57 13.22 -11.06 -11.69
CA LEU A 57 14.11 -10.40 -10.74
C LEU A 57 15.38 -11.23 -10.52
N LEU A 58 15.22 -12.56 -10.50
CA LEU A 58 16.33 -13.51 -10.47
C LEU A 58 17.14 -13.51 -11.77
N SER A 59 16.48 -13.40 -12.94
CA SER A 59 17.18 -13.33 -14.22
C SER A 59 17.97 -12.04 -14.38
N THR A 60 17.40 -10.89 -13.99
CA THR A 60 18.08 -9.58 -14.09
C THR A 60 19.27 -9.49 -13.12
N PHE A 61 19.17 -10.11 -11.94
CA PHE A 61 20.29 -10.21 -11.00
C PHE A 61 21.42 -11.12 -11.52
N LEU A 62 21.07 -12.28 -12.10
CA LEU A 62 22.06 -13.14 -12.76
C LEU A 62 22.73 -12.43 -13.94
N ASP A 63 21.95 -11.78 -14.81
CA ASP A 63 22.45 -11.08 -15.99
C ASP A 63 23.43 -9.96 -15.61
N LEU A 64 23.12 -9.19 -14.56
CA LEU A 64 24.02 -8.15 -14.06
C LEU A 64 25.29 -8.76 -13.48
N HIS A 65 25.20 -9.83 -12.69
CA HIS A 65 26.36 -10.49 -12.09
C HIS A 65 27.27 -11.15 -13.15
N LEU A 66 26.69 -11.79 -14.16
CA LEU A 66 27.42 -12.33 -15.31
C LEU A 66 28.13 -11.21 -16.09
N ALA A 67 27.47 -10.08 -16.34
CA ALA A 67 28.08 -8.94 -17.02
C ALA A 67 29.30 -8.38 -16.25
N TRP A 68 29.25 -8.36 -14.92
CA TRP A 68 30.40 -7.97 -14.08
C TRP A 68 31.57 -8.95 -14.15
N LEU A 69 31.31 -10.26 -14.29
CA LEU A 69 32.33 -11.29 -14.43
C LEU A 69 33.05 -11.26 -15.79
N PHE A 70 32.40 -10.78 -16.84
CA PHE A 70 33.02 -10.63 -18.18
C PHE A 70 33.80 -9.32 -18.35
N TYR A 71 33.70 -8.38 -17.40
CA TYR A 71 34.36 -7.07 -17.44
C TYR A 71 35.61 -6.98 -16.54
N LEU A 72 35.99 -8.09 -15.89
CA LEU A 72 37.22 -8.31 -15.14
C LEU A 72 38.16 -9.24 -15.93
#